data_AF-A0AA46AEX1-F1
#
_entry.id   AF-A0AA46AEX1-F1
#
_cell.length_a   1.000
_cell.length_b   1.000
_cell.length_c   1.000
_cell.angle_alpha   90.00
_cell.angle_beta   90.00
_cell.angle_gamma   90.00
#
_symmetry.space_group_name_H-M   'P 1'
#
loop_
_entity.id
_entity.type
_entity.pdbx_description
1 polymer ?
#
loop_
_entity_poly.entity_id
_entity_poly.type
_entity_poly.pdbx_seq_one_letter_code
_entity_poly.pdbx_strand_id
1 'polypeptide(L)'
;MDRYLHIFVGKNADYYISKWEVMEATGSKISWNWAAFFFGMLWFAYRKMYSIAIMIMAFLILLQIIQLKMNTPPLIVALTNIFISIGFGMFGNYIYLDFVKNKIKEIKEKYPDENLIIAEIGRNGGTSIISAIMFGLIYLILTGFIDYYFTEVLN
;
A
#
# COMPACT_ATOMS: atom_id res chain seq x y z
N MET A 1 -0.19 10.90 -21.81
CA MET A 1 -0.40 10.07 -20.61
C MET A 1 0.45 10.60 -19.45
N ASP A 2 1.71 10.92 -19.75
CA ASP A 2 2.75 11.24 -18.76
C ASP A 2 2.43 12.46 -17.91
N ARG A 3 1.88 13.54 -18.49
CA ARG A 3 1.46 14.73 -17.73
C ARG A 3 0.57 14.38 -16.52
N TYR A 4 -0.42 13.50 -16.71
CA TYR A 4 -1.31 13.07 -15.63
C TYR A 4 -0.60 12.20 -14.59
N LEU A 5 0.34 11.35 -15.02
CA LEU A 5 1.17 10.56 -14.12
C LEU A 5 2.07 11.46 -13.25
N HIS A 6 2.71 12.47 -13.84
CA HIS A 6 3.53 13.43 -13.08
C HIS A 6 2.71 14.18 -12.03
N ILE A 7 1.52 14.67 -12.40
CA ILE A 7 0.63 15.37 -11.46
C ILE A 7 0.17 14.43 -10.34
N PHE A 8 -0.23 13.19 -10.68
CA PHE A 8 -0.74 12.24 -9.69
C PHE A 8 0.37 11.75 -8.75
N VAL A 9 1.55 11.41 -9.27
CA VAL A 9 2.64 10.79 -8.49
C VAL A 9 3.38 11.84 -7.67
N GLY A 10 3.50 13.06 -8.20
CA GLY A 10 4.15 14.21 -7.58
C GLY A 10 5.68 14.15 -7.68
N LYS A 11 6.37 14.58 -6.62
CA LYS A 11 7.84 14.75 -6.56
C LYS A 11 8.65 13.56 -7.06
N ASN A 12 8.16 12.34 -6.89
CA ASN A 12 8.87 11.11 -7.26
C ASN A 12 8.41 10.52 -8.61
N ALA A 13 7.75 11.31 -9.47
CA ALA A 13 7.21 10.87 -10.76
C ALA A 13 8.23 10.07 -11.59
N ASP A 14 9.40 10.64 -11.84
CA ASP A 14 10.43 10.06 -12.71
C ASP A 14 10.88 8.67 -12.24
N TYR A 15 11.01 8.48 -10.92
CA TYR A 15 11.36 7.19 -10.33
C TYR A 15 10.31 6.12 -10.63
N TYR A 16 9.02 6.46 -10.55
CA TYR A 16 7.96 5.49 -10.81
C TYR A 16 7.79 5.26 -12.31
N ILE A 17 7.77 6.33 -13.11
CA ILE A 17 7.54 6.26 -14.55
C ILE A 17 8.62 5.41 -15.23
N SER A 18 9.91 5.65 -14.94
CA SER A 18 11.00 4.84 -15.49
C SER A 18 10.86 3.34 -15.18
N LYS A 19 10.40 2.99 -13.98
CA LYS A 19 10.14 1.59 -13.60
C LYS A 19 8.92 1.02 -14.32
N TRP A 20 7.86 1.81 -14.47
CA TRP A 20 6.63 1.40 -15.12
C TRP A 20 6.78 1.22 -16.62
N GLU A 21 7.59 2.04 -17.28
CA GLU A 21 7.94 1.86 -18.70
C GLU A 21 8.62 0.51 -18.94
N VAL A 22 9.57 0.14 -18.07
CA VAL A 22 10.22 -1.19 -18.15
C VAL A 22 9.21 -2.32 -17.89
N MET A 23 8.30 -2.15 -16.93
CA MET A 23 7.23 -3.14 -16.69
C MET A 23 6.32 -3.31 -17.91
N GLU A 24 5.92 -2.21 -18.55
CA GLU A 24 5.04 -2.23 -19.72
C GLU A 24 5.73 -2.83 -20.94
N ALA A 25 7.01 -2.51 -21.16
CA ALA A 25 7.80 -3.06 -22.27
C ALA A 25 8.06 -4.57 -22.11
N THR A 26 8.22 -5.06 -20.88
CA THR A 26 8.55 -6.47 -20.60
C THR A 26 7.34 -7.33 -20.25
N GLY A 27 6.19 -6.72 -19.93
CA GLY A 27 5.04 -7.39 -19.33
C GLY A 27 5.26 -7.83 -17.87
N SER A 28 6.42 -7.51 -17.27
CA SER A 28 6.74 -7.88 -15.88
C SER A 28 5.90 -7.09 -14.89
N LYS A 29 5.44 -7.76 -13.83
CA LYS A 29 4.80 -7.14 -12.66
C LYS A 29 5.76 -6.92 -11.50
N ILE A 30 7.02 -7.34 -11.65
CA ILE A 30 8.03 -7.31 -10.58
C ILE A 30 8.97 -6.13 -10.80
N SER A 31 9.06 -5.27 -9.80
CA SER A 31 10.13 -4.28 -9.68
C SER A 31 10.28 -3.86 -8.23
N TRP A 32 11.51 -3.91 -7.72
CA TRP A 32 11.80 -3.66 -6.32
C TRP A 32 11.41 -2.25 -5.86
N ASN A 33 10.77 -2.17 -4.69
CA ASN A 33 10.43 -0.94 -3.98
C ASN A 33 10.83 -1.03 -2.50
N TRP A 34 11.88 -0.31 -2.14
CA TRP A 34 12.38 -0.26 -0.76
C TRP A 34 11.35 0.27 0.25
N ALA A 35 10.58 1.29 -0.13
CA ALA A 35 9.60 1.87 0.78
C ALA A 35 8.45 0.90 1.05
N ALA A 36 7.97 0.18 0.03
CA ALA A 36 6.95 -0.86 0.21
C ALA A 36 7.48 -2.04 1.04
N PHE A 37 8.75 -2.44 0.87
CA PHE A 37 9.39 -3.50 1.66
C PHE A 37 9.45 -3.17 3.15
N PHE A 38 9.96 -1.99 3.52
CA PHE A 38 10.16 -1.62 4.92
C PHE A 38 8.87 -1.15 5.61
N PHE A 39 7.98 -0.46 4.90
CA PHE A 39 6.81 0.18 5.51
C PHE A 39 5.49 -0.54 5.19
N GLY A 40 5.49 -1.54 4.29
CA GLY A 40 4.33 -2.39 4.01
C GLY A 40 3.02 -1.60 3.85
N MET A 41 2.01 -1.97 4.64
CA MET A 41 0.70 -1.32 4.72
C MET A 41 0.79 0.22 4.83
N LEU A 42 1.73 0.73 5.61
CA LEU A 42 1.89 2.18 5.83
C LEU A 42 2.32 2.91 4.56
N TRP A 43 3.11 2.26 3.70
CA TRP A 43 3.45 2.82 2.38
C TRP A 43 2.22 2.91 1.48
N PHE A 44 1.34 1.90 1.50
CA PHE A 44 0.09 1.94 0.75
C PHE A 44 -0.83 3.07 1.23
N ALA A 45 -0.98 3.23 2.55
CA ALA A 45 -1.74 4.33 3.15
C ALA A 45 -1.11 5.71 2.83
N TYR A 46 0.22 5.81 2.90
CA TYR A 46 0.97 7.02 2.55
C TYR A 46 0.73 7.46 1.11
N ARG A 47 0.63 6.52 0.16
CA ARG A 47 0.31 6.77 -1.26
C ARG A 47 -1.19 6.83 -1.55
N LYS A 48 -2.01 6.99 -0.51
CA LYS A 48 -3.48 7.13 -0.57
C LYS A 48 -4.21 5.93 -1.18
N MET A 49 -3.59 4.75 -1.19
CA MET A 49 -4.23 3.50 -1.60
C MET A 49 -5.04 2.90 -0.44
N TYR A 50 -6.03 3.64 0.07
CA TYR A 50 -6.70 3.32 1.33
C TYR A 50 -7.42 1.97 1.33
N SER A 51 -8.12 1.62 0.25
CA SER A 51 -8.78 0.31 0.14
C SER A 51 -7.77 -0.84 0.21
N ILE A 52 -6.60 -0.69 -0.42
CA ILE A 52 -5.52 -1.67 -0.39
C ILE A 52 -4.92 -1.75 1.01
N ALA A 53 -4.67 -0.60 1.65
CA ALA A 53 -4.16 -0.55 3.02
C ALA A 53 -5.11 -1.23 4.02
N ILE A 54 -6.44 -1.04 3.88
CA ILE A 54 -7.45 -1.70 4.72
C ILE A 54 -7.44 -3.22 4.50
N MET A 55 -7.39 -3.68 3.24
CA MET A 55 -7.32 -5.11 2.93
C MET A 55 -6.06 -5.75 3.52
N ILE A 56 -4.90 -5.09 3.38
CA ILE A 56 -3.65 -5.56 3.99
C ILE A 56 -3.76 -5.59 5.51
N MET A 57 -4.33 -4.56 6.15
CA MET A 57 -4.51 -4.52 7.60
C MET A 57 -5.39 -5.67 8.08
N ALA A 58 -6.52 -5.91 7.43
CA ALA A 58 -7.41 -7.02 7.77
C ALA A 58 -6.71 -8.39 7.62
N PHE A 59 -5.93 -8.57 6.55
CA PHE A 59 -5.11 -9.77 6.35
C PHE A 59 -4.08 -9.97 7.48
N LEU A 60 -3.35 -8.91 7.85
CA LEU A 60 -2.34 -8.98 8.91
C LEU A 60 -2.97 -9.29 10.29
N ILE A 61 -4.13 -8.70 10.59
CA ILE A 61 -4.88 -8.98 11.83
C ILE A 61 -5.35 -10.43 11.86
N LEU A 62 -5.94 -10.92 10.76
CA LEU A 62 -6.38 -12.31 10.67
C LEU A 62 -5.20 -13.27 10.85
N LEU A 63 -4.05 -12.96 10.24
CA LEU A 63 -2.84 -13.74 10.37
C LEU A 63 -2.33 -13.77 11.82
N GLN A 64 -2.32 -12.64 12.52
CA GLN A 64 -1.95 -12.57 13.95
C GLN A 64 -2.85 -13.46 14.80
N ILE A 65 -4.18 -13.38 14.61
CA ILE A 65 -5.15 -14.20 15.35
C ILE A 65 -4.89 -15.70 15.13
N ILE A 66 -4.62 -16.12 13.89
CA ILE A 66 -4.28 -17.51 13.58
C ILE A 66 -2.98 -17.91 14.27
N GLN A 67 -1.96 -17.07 14.20
CA GLN A 67 -0.65 -17.35 14.79
C GLN A 67 -0.73 -17.53 16.30
N LEU A 68 -1.49 -16.68 17.00
CA LEU A 68 -1.75 -16.78 18.43
C LEU A 68 -2.52 -18.06 18.77
N LYS A 69 -3.62 -18.36 18.06
CA LYS A 69 -4.40 -19.59 18.28
C LYS A 69 -3.61 -20.87 18.09
N MET A 70 -2.66 -20.86 17.16
CA MET A 70 -1.81 -22.02 16.88
C MET A 70 -0.56 -22.09 17.74
N ASN A 71 -0.34 -21.14 18.66
CA ASN A 71 0.91 -20.99 19.41
C ASN A 71 2.15 -21.02 18.48
N THR A 72 2.06 -20.29 17.37
CA THR A 72 3.07 -20.33 16.31
C THR A 72 4.42 -19.87 16.86
N PRO A 73 5.53 -20.59 16.63
CA PRO A 73 6.83 -20.20 17.14
C PRO A 73 7.27 -18.81 16.63
N PRO A 74 7.90 -17.95 17.46
CA PRO A 74 8.30 -16.60 17.06
C PRO A 74 9.16 -16.54 15.79
N LEU A 75 10.03 -17.53 15.57
CA LEU A 75 10.84 -17.63 14.36
C LEU A 75 9.97 -17.76 13.10
N ILE A 76 8.91 -18.57 13.15
CA ILE A 76 8.00 -18.76 12.01
C ILE A 76 7.23 -17.47 11.74
N VAL A 77 6.74 -16.80 12.79
CA VAL A 77 6.09 -15.48 12.66
C VAL A 77 7.02 -14.47 11.99
N ALA A 78 8.28 -14.38 12.42
CA ALA A 78 9.27 -13.48 11.84
C ALA A 78 9.54 -13.78 10.36
N LEU A 79 9.72 -15.06 10.00
CA LEU A 79 9.92 -15.48 8.61
C LEU A 79 8.71 -15.12 7.74
N THR A 80 7.49 -15.38 8.21
CA THR A 80 6.27 -15.00 7.49
C THR A 80 6.21 -13.50 7.23
N ASN A 81 6.54 -12.67 8.21
CA ASN A 81 6.58 -11.21 8.04
C ASN A 81 7.63 -10.77 7.00
N ILE A 82 8.82 -11.37 7.02
CA ILE A 82 9.86 -11.10 6.01
C ILE A 82 9.36 -11.47 4.61
N PHE A 83 8.72 -12.64 4.44
CA PHE A 83 8.17 -13.04 3.14
C PHE A 83 7.09 -12.08 2.64
N ILE A 84 6.20 -11.61 3.53
CA ILE A 84 5.19 -10.60 3.21
C ILE A 84 5.86 -9.28 2.77
N SER A 85 6.87 -8.81 3.52
CA SER A 85 7.63 -7.61 3.18
C SER A 85 8.33 -7.73 1.82
N ILE A 86 8.94 -8.88 1.52
CA ILE A 86 9.54 -9.15 0.19
C ILE A 86 8.46 -9.05 -0.89
N GLY A 87 7.28 -9.63 -0.66
CA GLY A 87 6.14 -9.52 -1.56
C GLY A 87 5.75 -8.06 -1.83
N PHE A 88 5.61 -7.24 -0.78
CA PHE A 88 5.36 -5.80 -0.95
C PHE A 88 6.48 -5.09 -1.70
N GLY A 89 7.73 -5.43 -1.41
CA GLY A 89 8.89 -4.91 -2.13
C GLY A 89 8.87 -5.24 -3.62
N MET A 90 8.52 -6.48 -3.99
CA MET A 90 8.50 -6.94 -5.38
C MET A 90 7.33 -6.35 -6.18
N PHE A 91 6.15 -6.26 -5.58
CA PHE A 91 4.90 -5.94 -6.30
C PHE A 91 4.36 -4.54 -6.03
N GLY A 92 4.89 -3.81 -5.04
CA GLY A 92 4.37 -2.50 -4.64
C GLY A 92 4.35 -1.48 -5.78
N ASN A 93 5.38 -1.47 -6.64
CA ASN A 93 5.41 -0.58 -7.82
C ASN A 93 4.31 -0.91 -8.83
N TYR A 94 4.02 -2.20 -9.06
CA TYR A 94 2.98 -2.64 -9.99
C TYR A 94 1.59 -2.36 -9.44
N ILE A 95 1.35 -2.65 -8.16
CA ILE A 95 0.07 -2.34 -7.50
C ILE A 95 -0.20 -0.84 -7.57
N TYR A 96 0.83 -0.02 -7.37
CA TYR A 96 0.69 1.43 -7.47
C TYR A 96 0.45 1.90 -8.92
N LEU A 97 1.08 1.28 -9.93
CA LEU A 97 0.79 1.56 -11.35
C LEU A 97 -0.68 1.33 -11.68
N ASP A 98 -1.20 0.15 -11.32
CA ASP A 98 -2.58 -0.23 -11.58
C ASP A 98 -3.56 0.75 -10.90
N PHE A 99 -3.32 1.05 -9.61
CA PHE A 99 -4.10 2.04 -8.87
C PHE A 99 -4.12 3.41 -9.57
N VAL A 100 -2.96 3.93 -9.96
CA VAL A 100 -2.85 5.25 -10.60
C VAL A 100 -3.58 5.28 -11.94
N LYS A 101 -3.40 4.25 -12.78
CA LYS A 101 -4.07 4.16 -14.08
C LYS A 101 -5.58 4.11 -13.94
N ASN A 102 -6.08 3.26 -13.04
CA ASN A 102 -7.51 3.12 -12.78
C ASN A 102 -8.10 4.42 -12.21
N LYS A 103 -7.38 5.09 -11.29
CA LYS A 103 -7.86 6.35 -10.71
C LYS A 103 -7.89 7.50 -11.72
N ILE A 104 -6.86 7.62 -12.55
CA ILE A 104 -6.84 8.63 -13.63
C ILE A 104 -7.96 8.35 -14.64
N LYS A 105 -8.18 7.09 -15.01
CA LYS A 105 -9.28 6.70 -15.90
C LYS A 105 -10.64 7.11 -15.33
N GLU A 106 -10.92 6.76 -14.07
CA GLU A 106 -12.14 7.13 -13.35
C GLU A 106 -12.38 8.65 -13.37
N ILE A 107 -11.34 9.44 -13.08
CA ILE A 107 -11.45 10.91 -13.08
C ILE A 107 -11.74 11.44 -14.49
N LYS A 108 -11.05 10.93 -15.52
CA LYS A 108 -11.27 11.35 -16.91
C LYS A 108 -12.67 11.02 -17.44
N GLU A 109 -13.27 9.94 -16.97
CA GLU A 109 -14.64 9.55 -17.33
C GLU A 109 -15.69 10.41 -16.60
N LYS A 110 -15.37 10.89 -15.39
CA LYS A 110 -16.28 11.67 -14.55
C LYS A 110 -16.33 13.16 -14.89
N TYR A 111 -15.22 13.75 -15.32
CA TYR A 111 -15.11 15.20 -15.55
C TYR A 111 -14.91 15.52 -17.03
N PRO A 112 -15.72 16.42 -17.62
CA PRO A 112 -15.65 16.74 -19.05
C PRO A 112 -14.59 17.79 -19.41
N ASP A 113 -14.13 18.59 -18.43
CA ASP A 113 -13.18 19.68 -18.63
C ASP A 113 -11.75 19.30 -18.20
N GLU A 114 -10.75 19.66 -19.01
CA GLU A 114 -9.35 19.29 -18.77
C GLU A 114 -8.77 19.95 -17.51
N ASN A 115 -9.15 21.19 -17.20
CA ASN A 115 -8.66 21.86 -15.99
C ASN A 115 -9.23 21.20 -14.73
N LEU A 116 -10.50 20.79 -14.76
CA LEU A 116 -11.11 20.00 -13.69
C LEU A 116 -10.44 18.63 -13.52
N ILE A 117 -10.15 17.92 -14.62
CA ILE A 117 -9.41 16.64 -14.58
C ILE A 117 -8.06 16.83 -13.88
N ILE A 118 -7.29 17.84 -14.28
CA ILE A 118 -5.97 18.15 -13.70
C ILE A 118 -6.07 18.44 -12.21
N ALA A 119 -7.03 19.27 -11.81
CA ALA A 119 -7.25 19.62 -10.40
C ALA A 119 -7.61 18.38 -9.56
N GLU A 120 -8.48 17.51 -10.06
CA GLU A 120 -8.91 16.30 -9.36
C GLU A 120 -7.82 15.22 -9.29
N ILE A 121 -7.02 15.07 -10.36
CA ILE A 121 -5.83 14.21 -10.33
C ILE A 121 -4.85 14.68 -9.26
N GLY A 122 -4.61 16.00 -9.15
CA GLY A 122 -3.74 16.57 -8.12
C GLY A 122 -4.25 16.33 -6.69
N ARG A 123 -5.58 16.43 -6.48
CA ARG A 123 -6.22 16.18 -5.17
C ARG A 123 -6.13 14.71 -4.74
N ASN A 124 -6.38 13.79 -5.68
CA ASN A 124 -6.39 12.35 -5.42
C ASN A 124 -4.96 11.75 -5.38
N GLY A 125 -4.02 12.38 -6.07
CA GLY A 125 -2.62 11.99 -6.08
C GLY A 125 -1.81 12.44 -4.85
N GLY A 126 -0.50 12.40 -5.00
CA GLY A 126 0.48 12.81 -4.00
C GLY A 126 0.62 11.81 -2.85
N THR A 127 0.90 12.34 -1.66
CA THR A 127 1.21 11.55 -0.47
C THR A 127 0.54 12.13 0.77
N SER A 128 0.24 11.30 1.76
CA SER A 128 -0.34 11.72 3.04
C SER A 128 0.36 11.06 4.21
N ILE A 129 1.27 11.80 4.88
CA ILE A 129 1.94 11.31 6.09
C ILE A 129 0.94 11.08 7.24
N ILE A 130 -0.08 11.94 7.33
CA ILE A 130 -1.16 11.83 8.31
C ILE A 130 -1.89 10.50 8.13
N SER A 131 -2.21 10.10 6.89
CA SER A 131 -2.86 8.82 6.64
C SER A 131 -1.99 7.64 7.06
N ALA A 132 -0.68 7.70 6.82
CA ALA A 132 0.24 6.65 7.28
C ALA A 132 0.27 6.54 8.81
N ILE A 133 0.35 7.67 9.52
CA ILE A 133 0.31 7.71 10.99
C ILE A 133 -1.01 7.17 11.51
N MET A 134 -2.15 7.60 10.96
CA MET A 134 -3.48 7.14 11.37
C MET A 134 -3.64 5.62 11.22
N PHE A 135 -3.26 5.07 10.06
CA PHE A 135 -3.29 3.62 9.82
C PHE A 135 -2.35 2.88 10.78
N GLY A 136 -1.17 3.43 11.05
CA GLY A 136 -0.22 2.87 12.01
C GLY A 136 -0.78 2.82 13.44
N LEU A 137 -1.36 3.93 13.92
CA LEU A 137 -1.96 4.00 15.25
C LEU A 137 -3.13 3.04 15.40
N ILE A 138 -4.03 2.97 14.42
CA ILE A 138 -5.15 2.02 14.42
C ILE A 138 -4.62 0.59 14.48
N TYR A 139 -3.63 0.25 13.65
CA TYR A 139 -3.05 -1.08 13.64
C TYR A 139 -2.39 -1.45 14.98
N LEU A 140 -1.63 -0.52 15.58
CA LEU A 140 -1.00 -0.73 16.90
C LEU A 140 -2.03 -0.95 18.01
N ILE A 141 -3.11 -0.16 18.03
CA ILE A 141 -4.19 -0.32 19.03
C ILE A 141 -4.87 -1.68 18.87
N LEU A 142 -5.21 -2.06 17.64
CA LEU A 142 -5.90 -3.33 17.37
C LEU A 142 -5.03 -4.54 17.72
N THR A 143 -3.77 -4.54 17.29
CA THR A 143 -2.83 -5.64 17.57
C THR A 143 -2.54 -5.77 19.06
N GLY A 144 -2.32 -4.64 19.77
CA GLY A 144 -2.10 -4.65 21.22
C GLY A 144 -3.33 -5.14 22.00
N PHE A 145 -4.54 -4.76 21.58
CA PHE A 145 -5.77 -5.29 22.17
C PHE A 145 -5.91 -6.81 21.96
N ILE A 146 -5.61 -7.30 20.76
CA ILE A 146 -5.63 -8.74 20.44
C ILE A 146 -4.63 -9.50 21.31
N ASP A 147 -3.38 -9.02 21.40
CA ASP A 147 -2.35 -9.67 22.21
C ASP A 147 -2.73 -9.71 23.70
N TYR A 148 -3.26 -8.61 24.24
CA TYR A 148 -3.77 -8.55 25.61
C TYR A 148 -4.88 -9.58 25.85
N TYR A 149 -5.87 -9.62 24.96
CA TYR A 149 -7.01 -10.54 25.09
C TYR A 149 -6.57 -12.01 25.07
N PHE A 150 -5.67 -12.39 24.16
CA PHE A 150 -5.18 -13.77 24.09
C PHE A 150 -4.28 -14.15 25.28
N THR A 151 -3.51 -13.21 25.82
CA THR A 151 -2.54 -13.51 26.88
C THR A 151 -3.18 -13.53 28.26
N GLU A 152 -4.07 -12.58 28.57
CA GLU A 152 -4.58 -12.34 29.93
C GLU A 152 -6.02 -12.81 30.15
N VAL A 153 -6.81 -13.01 29.08
CA VAL A 153 -8.24 -13.36 29.20
C VAL A 153 -8.50 -14.82 28.82
N LEU A 154 -7.78 -15.35 27.84
CA LEU A 154 -7.99 -16.72 27.34
C LEU A 154 -7.08 -17.79 27.96
N ASN A 155 -5.95 -17.41 28.56
CA ASN A 155 -5.06 -18.31 29.31
C ASN A 155 -5.41 -18.29 30.80
#